data_AF-A0A7C2ANX9-F1
#
_entry.id   AF-A0A7C2ANX9-F1
#
_cell.length_a   1.000
_cell.length_b   1.000
_cell.length_c   1.000
_cell.angle_alpha   90.00
_cell.angle_beta   90.00
_cell.angle_gamma   90.00
#
_symmetry.space_group_name_H-M   'P 1'
#
loop_
_entity.id
_entity.type
_entity.pdbx_description
1 polymer ?
#
loop_
_entity_poly.entity_id
_entity_poly.type
_entity_poly.pdbx_seq_one_letter_code
_entity_poly.pdbx_strand_id
1 'polypeptide(L)'
;MSSSLRESLYTLGYMLSGAVAGWLNWRLVPFGTRMPVLPFLAVGIAGGLIYAGMRLRGFGFGLMMVLLLFFVQLALTPPLRLGSIVRAAMWAFPVGSSFLLSALLFKLLNRFRPGRFLLMALFVGLGYVLVAVLFRLRLHQSTELGGLKWQFLAGALLGGVLGALIEMLEYLFPPERYHRQQFILPG
;
A
#
# COMPACT_ATOMS: atom_id res chain seq x y z
N MET A 1 -29.59 0.95 5.59
CA MET A 1 -28.25 1.54 5.80
C MET A 1 -27.97 2.52 4.67
N SER A 2 -27.59 3.78 4.95
CA SER A 2 -27.31 4.76 3.88
C SER A 2 -26.03 4.40 3.10
N SER A 3 -25.94 4.83 1.84
CA SER A 3 -24.75 4.60 0.99
C SER A 3 -23.48 5.18 1.61
N SER A 4 -23.60 6.35 2.25
CA SER A 4 -22.48 7.03 2.92
C SER A 4 -21.97 6.26 4.13
N LEU A 5 -22.87 5.72 4.96
CA LEU A 5 -22.47 4.91 6.12
C LEU A 5 -21.73 3.64 5.69
N ARG A 6 -22.15 3.04 4.57
CA ARG A 6 -21.51 1.86 4.00
C ARG A 6 -20.11 2.14 3.49
N GLU A 7 -19.93 3.20 2.70
CA GLU A 7 -18.61 3.61 2.21
C GLU A 7 -17.64 3.94 3.35
N SER A 8 -18.13 4.57 4.41
CA SER A 8 -17.34 4.84 5.61
C SER A 8 -16.89 3.57 6.32
N LEU A 9 -17.78 2.58 6.48
CA LEU A 9 -17.43 1.28 7.08
C LEU A 9 -16.39 0.51 6.25
N TYR A 10 -16.54 0.49 4.92
CA TYR A 10 -15.52 -0.11 4.04
C TYR A 10 -14.17 0.61 4.14
N THR A 11 -14.19 1.94 4.13
CA THR A 11 -12.97 2.74 4.27
C THR A 11 -12.27 2.43 5.60
N LEU A 12 -13.04 2.36 6.69
CA LEU A 12 -12.54 2.02 8.02
C LEU A 12 -11.96 0.60 8.05
N GLY A 13 -12.64 -0.36 7.43
CA GLY A 13 -12.14 -1.73 7.27
C GLY A 13 -10.79 -1.78 6.54
N TYR A 14 -10.67 -1.09 5.41
CA TYR A 14 -9.40 -1.02 4.67
C TYR A 14 -8.29 -0.31 5.46
N MET A 15 -8.61 0.73 6.22
CA MET A 15 -7.66 1.40 7.12
C MET A 15 -7.17 0.45 8.22
N LEU A 16 -8.07 -0.31 8.86
CA LEU A 16 -7.72 -1.28 9.89
C LEU A 16 -6.85 -2.41 9.32
N SER A 17 -7.19 -2.93 8.15
CA SER A 17 -6.34 -3.91 7.44
C SER A 17 -4.93 -3.36 7.19
N GLY A 18 -4.85 -2.08 6.80
CA GLY A 18 -3.60 -1.34 6.67
C GLY A 18 -2.80 -1.27 7.97
N ALA A 19 -3.45 -0.87 9.06
CA ALA A 19 -2.82 -0.76 10.37
C ALA A 19 -2.29 -2.12 10.86
N VAL A 20 -3.07 -3.19 10.71
CA VAL A 20 -2.66 -4.56 11.06
C VAL A 20 -1.46 -5.00 10.24
N ALA A 21 -1.48 -4.76 8.92
CA ALA A 21 -0.35 -5.09 8.04
C ALA A 21 0.92 -4.32 8.43
N GLY A 22 0.79 -3.03 8.75
CA GLY A 22 1.89 -2.20 9.24
C GLY A 22 2.45 -2.70 10.57
N TRP A 23 1.59 -3.04 11.53
CA TRP A 23 1.99 -3.58 12.83
C TRP A 23 2.70 -4.93 12.71
N LEU A 24 2.18 -5.84 11.89
CA LEU A 24 2.81 -7.13 11.64
C LEU A 24 4.16 -6.98 10.95
N ASN A 25 4.27 -6.07 9.98
CA ASN A 25 5.55 -5.78 9.35
C ASN A 25 6.58 -5.27 10.37
N TRP A 26 6.20 -4.30 11.22
CA TRP A 26 7.07 -3.82 12.30
C TRP A 26 7.54 -4.93 13.24
N ARG A 27 6.66 -5.89 13.59
CA ARG A 27 7.01 -7.04 14.44
C ARG A 27 7.97 -8.04 13.79
N LEU A 28 7.95 -8.15 12.47
CA LEU A 28 8.70 -9.15 11.71
C LEU A 28 10.02 -8.59 11.15
N VAL A 29 10.21 -7.27 11.17
CA VAL A 29 11.52 -6.65 10.99
C VAL A 29 12.44 -7.13 12.13
N PRO A 30 13.66 -7.60 11.84
CA PRO A 30 14.53 -8.21 12.84
C PRO A 30 14.71 -7.33 14.09
N PHE A 31 14.55 -7.95 15.26
CA PHE A 31 14.50 -7.36 16.61
C PHE A 31 15.70 -6.45 17.00
N GLY A 32 16.73 -6.33 16.15
CA GLY A 32 17.90 -5.47 16.37
C GLY A 32 17.72 -4.01 15.97
N THR A 33 16.74 -3.68 15.13
CA THR A 33 16.44 -2.29 14.77
C THR A 33 15.31 -1.76 15.64
N ARG A 34 15.62 -0.98 16.69
CA ARG A 34 14.65 -0.24 17.53
C ARG A 34 13.97 0.89 16.76
N MET A 35 13.36 0.58 15.61
CA MET A 35 12.62 1.56 14.85
C MET A 35 11.26 1.80 15.51
N PRO A 36 10.80 3.06 15.60
CA PRO A 36 9.46 3.36 16.11
C PRO A 36 8.42 2.64 15.25
N VAL A 37 7.30 2.24 15.87
CA VAL A 37 6.19 1.54 15.19
C VAL A 37 5.40 2.47 14.25
N LEU A 38 5.40 3.78 14.56
CA LEU A 38 4.54 4.76 13.90
C LEU A 38 4.73 4.85 12.38
N PRO A 39 5.96 4.85 11.82
CA PRO A 39 6.15 4.85 10.36
C PRO A 39 5.52 3.63 9.70
N PHE A 40 5.65 2.43 10.28
CA PHE A 40 5.09 1.21 9.70
C PHE A 40 3.55 1.24 9.68
N LEU A 41 2.94 1.71 10.77
CA LEU A 41 1.50 1.93 10.83
C LEU A 41 1.06 2.96 9.80
N ALA A 42 1.79 4.06 9.66
CA ALA A 42 1.47 5.12 8.71
C ALA A 42 1.51 4.60 7.27
N VAL A 43 2.53 3.81 6.89
CA VAL A 43 2.60 3.22 5.55
C VAL A 43 1.47 2.21 5.34
N GLY A 44 1.19 1.35 6.31
CA GLY A 44 0.11 0.38 6.23
C GLY A 44 -1.26 1.04 6.06
N ILE A 45 -1.60 2.01 6.90
CA ILE A 45 -2.84 2.79 6.82
C ILE A 45 -2.93 3.53 5.48
N ALA A 46 -1.84 4.14 5.01
CA ALA A 46 -1.81 4.79 3.71
C ALA A 46 -2.06 3.81 2.56
N GLY A 47 -1.47 2.61 2.59
CA GLY A 47 -1.75 1.55 1.61
C GLY A 47 -3.23 1.16 1.60
N GLY A 48 -3.84 0.99 2.78
CA GLY A 48 -5.27 0.74 2.94
C GLY A 48 -6.15 1.87 2.40
N LEU A 49 -5.77 3.13 2.66
CA LEU A 49 -6.46 4.32 2.16
C LEU A 49 -6.33 4.49 0.64
N ILE A 50 -5.15 4.22 0.08
CA ILE A 50 -4.94 4.23 -1.38
C ILE A 50 -5.87 3.21 -2.02
N TYR A 51 -5.94 1.99 -1.47
CA TYR A 51 -6.87 0.97 -1.95
C TYR A 51 -8.34 1.42 -1.84
N ALA A 52 -8.74 1.93 -0.67
CA ALA A 52 -10.10 2.42 -0.43
C ALA A 52 -10.48 3.54 -1.40
N GLY A 53 -9.59 4.51 -1.60
CA GLY A 53 -9.78 5.63 -2.53
C GLY A 53 -9.95 5.13 -3.96
N MET A 54 -9.04 4.26 -4.41
CA MET A 54 -9.09 3.64 -5.74
C MET A 54 -10.36 2.84 -5.99
N ARG A 55 -10.81 2.08 -4.99
CA ARG A 55 -11.95 1.17 -5.09
C ARG A 55 -13.28 1.91 -5.03
N LEU A 56 -13.44 2.81 -4.06
CA LEU A 56 -14.71 3.47 -3.75
C LEU A 56 -14.90 4.75 -4.58
N ARG A 57 -13.85 5.59 -4.67
CA ARG A 57 -13.92 6.97 -5.17
C ARG A 57 -13.19 7.21 -6.48
N GLY A 58 -12.37 6.26 -6.94
CA GLY A 58 -11.69 6.28 -8.24
C GLY A 58 -10.23 6.74 -8.16
N PHE A 59 -9.59 6.83 -9.34
CA PHE A 59 -8.15 7.05 -9.47
C PHE A 59 -7.64 8.36 -8.84
N GLY A 60 -8.38 9.46 -9.04
CA GLY A 60 -8.00 10.76 -8.48
C GLY A 60 -7.88 10.75 -6.96
N PHE A 61 -8.77 10.03 -6.27
CA PHE A 61 -8.71 9.91 -4.80
C PHE A 61 -7.52 9.07 -4.35
N GLY A 62 -7.19 7.99 -5.08
CA GLY A 62 -5.97 7.23 -4.85
C GLY A 62 -4.70 8.08 -4.99
N LEU A 63 -4.64 8.92 -6.03
CA LEU A 63 -3.52 9.84 -6.24
C LEU A 63 -3.39 10.85 -5.08
N MET A 64 -4.50 11.38 -4.58
CA MET A 64 -4.47 12.26 -3.40
C MET A 64 -3.93 11.53 -2.15
N MET A 65 -4.21 10.24 -1.98
CA MET A 65 -3.64 9.46 -0.87
C MET A 65 -2.13 9.24 -1.02
N VAL A 66 -1.60 9.15 -2.25
CA VAL A 66 -0.15 9.14 -2.50
C VAL A 66 0.49 10.49 -2.16
N LEU A 67 -0.18 11.61 -2.47
CA LEU A 67 0.29 12.94 -2.04
C LEU A 67 0.28 13.06 -0.51
N LEU A 68 -0.73 12.52 0.15
CA LEU A 68 -0.78 12.48 1.61
C LEU A 68 0.39 11.66 2.18
N LEU A 69 0.71 10.51 1.58
CA LEU A 69 1.86 9.68 1.95
C LEU A 69 3.18 10.48 1.84
N PHE A 70 3.34 11.31 0.82
CA PHE A 70 4.47 12.23 0.69
C PHE A 70 4.54 13.23 1.85
N PHE A 71 3.44 13.88 2.21
CA PHE A 71 3.41 14.83 3.34
C PHE A 71 3.66 14.16 4.68
N VAL A 72 3.15 12.95 4.89
CA VAL A 72 3.43 12.14 6.08
C VAL A 72 4.94 11.86 6.17
N GLN A 73 5.56 11.43 5.08
CA GLN A 73 7.00 11.17 5.06
C GLN A 73 7.82 12.44 5.31
N LEU A 74 7.38 13.57 4.78
CA LEU A 74 8.01 14.87 5.01
C LEU A 74 7.90 15.30 6.48
N ALA A 75 6.75 15.09 7.11
CA ALA A 75 6.52 15.38 8.54
C ALA A 75 7.36 14.48 9.46
N LEU A 76 7.57 13.21 9.07
CA LEU A 76 8.41 12.25 9.80
C LEU A 76 9.92 12.44 9.58
N THR A 77 10.34 13.36 8.70
CA THR A 77 11.76 13.61 8.39
C THR A 77 12.20 15.07 8.61
N PRO A 78 12.09 15.60 9.84
CA PRO A 78 12.62 16.92 10.17
C PRO A 78 14.17 16.94 10.06
N PRO A 79 14.80 18.09 9.74
CA PRO A 79 14.21 19.38 9.39
C PRO A 79 13.74 19.47 7.93
N LEU A 80 12.77 20.37 7.67
CA LEU A 80 12.24 20.68 6.33
C LEU A 80 13.30 21.42 5.50
N ARG A 81 14.09 20.67 4.75
CA ARG A 81 15.08 21.17 3.78
C ARG A 81 14.80 20.57 2.41
N LEU A 82 15.30 21.20 1.35
CA LEU A 82 15.25 20.66 -0.03
C LEU A 82 15.66 19.19 -0.10
N GLY A 83 16.72 18.80 0.62
CA GLY A 83 17.16 17.40 0.69
C GLY A 83 16.10 16.44 1.26
N SER A 84 15.34 16.85 2.28
CA SER A 84 14.26 16.05 2.89
C SER A 84 13.05 15.95 1.97
N ILE A 85 12.70 17.02 1.24
CA ILE A 85 11.65 17.01 0.21
C ILE A 85 11.97 15.99 -0.88
N VAL A 86 13.20 16.01 -1.41
CA VAL A 86 13.62 15.05 -2.45
C VAL A 86 13.59 13.62 -1.92
N ARG A 87 14.04 13.38 -0.68
CA ARG A 87 13.97 12.04 -0.06
C ARG A 87 12.52 11.56 0.12
N ALA A 88 11.63 12.44 0.57
CA ALA A 88 10.21 12.11 0.71
C ALA A 88 9.58 11.77 -0.64
N ALA A 89 9.89 12.52 -1.70
CA ALA A 89 9.40 12.25 -3.05
C ALA A 89 9.94 10.92 -3.62
N MET A 90 11.25 10.68 -3.49
CA MET A 90 11.90 9.43 -3.92
C MET A 90 11.36 8.20 -3.22
N TRP A 91 10.78 8.36 -2.03
CA TRP A 91 10.16 7.28 -1.28
C TRP A 91 8.66 7.13 -1.61
N ALA A 92 7.90 8.23 -1.50
CA ALA A 92 6.44 8.21 -1.65
C ALA A 92 6.00 7.88 -3.07
N PHE A 93 6.76 8.28 -4.09
CA PHE A 93 6.38 8.01 -5.47
C PHE A 93 6.46 6.51 -5.84
N PRO A 94 7.57 5.79 -5.63
CA PRO A 94 7.62 4.35 -5.90
C PRO A 94 6.65 3.52 -5.04
N VAL A 95 6.57 3.83 -3.74
CA VAL A 95 5.70 3.09 -2.80
C VAL A 95 4.23 3.39 -3.05
N GLY A 96 3.87 4.65 -3.27
CA GLY A 96 2.50 5.03 -3.62
C GLY A 96 2.07 4.44 -4.96
N SER A 97 2.96 4.46 -5.96
CA SER A 97 2.68 3.88 -7.28
C SER A 97 2.51 2.37 -7.23
N SER A 98 3.26 1.66 -6.39
CA SER A 98 3.08 0.21 -6.23
C SER A 98 1.74 -0.15 -5.58
N PHE A 99 1.28 0.64 -4.59
CA PHE A 99 -0.07 0.49 -4.03
C PHE A 99 -1.16 0.84 -5.04
N LEU A 100 -1.00 1.92 -5.82
CA LEU A 100 -1.95 2.29 -6.87
C LEU A 100 -2.06 1.19 -7.94
N LEU A 101 -0.92 0.69 -8.43
CA LEU A 101 -0.87 -0.36 -9.44
C LEU A 101 -1.48 -1.67 -8.92
N SER A 102 -1.19 -2.02 -7.67
CA SER A 102 -1.82 -3.18 -7.01
C SER A 102 -3.33 -3.01 -6.92
N ALA A 103 -3.82 -1.84 -6.50
CA ALA A 103 -5.26 -1.57 -6.41
C ALA A 103 -5.97 -1.60 -7.78
N LEU A 104 -5.31 -1.09 -8.84
CA LEU A 104 -5.79 -1.20 -10.21
C LEU A 104 -5.90 -2.66 -10.65
N LEU A 105 -4.84 -3.44 -10.41
CA LEU A 105 -4.82 -4.86 -10.79
C LEU A 105 -5.82 -5.68 -10.00
N PHE A 106 -6.04 -5.39 -8.72
CA PHE A 106 -7.11 -6.02 -7.92
C PHE A 106 -8.49 -5.75 -8.51
N LYS A 107 -8.71 -4.53 -9.01
CA LYS A 107 -9.96 -4.16 -9.67
C LYS A 107 -10.12 -4.87 -11.02
N LEU A 108 -9.06 -4.99 -11.82
CA LEU A 108 -9.07 -5.65 -13.13
C LEU A 108 -9.19 -7.17 -13.02
N LEU A 109 -8.49 -7.78 -12.07
CA LEU A 109 -8.47 -9.21 -11.83
C LEU A 109 -9.68 -9.71 -11.03
N ASN A 110 -10.74 -8.89 -10.93
CA ASN A 110 -12.02 -9.20 -10.29
C ASN A 110 -12.60 -10.57 -10.69
N ARG A 111 -12.17 -11.15 -11.82
CA ARG A 111 -12.55 -12.46 -12.37
C ARG A 111 -11.85 -13.67 -11.73
N PHE A 112 -10.59 -13.56 -11.31
CA PHE A 112 -9.85 -14.63 -10.64
C PHE A 112 -9.78 -14.33 -9.14
N ARG A 113 -10.47 -15.12 -8.32
CA ARG A 113 -10.74 -14.78 -6.91
C ARG A 113 -9.57 -15.06 -5.96
N PRO A 114 -8.97 -16.27 -5.89
CA PRO A 114 -7.90 -16.53 -4.94
C PRO A 114 -6.54 -16.04 -5.45
N GLY A 115 -5.75 -15.44 -4.56
CA GLY A 115 -4.32 -15.19 -4.78
C GLY A 115 -3.95 -13.79 -5.25
N ARG A 116 -4.89 -12.83 -5.23
CA ARG A 116 -4.59 -11.43 -5.58
C ARG A 116 -3.60 -10.83 -4.59
N PHE A 117 -3.66 -11.23 -3.33
CA PHE A 117 -2.69 -10.83 -2.31
C PHE A 117 -1.23 -11.11 -2.72
N LEU A 118 -0.96 -12.15 -3.53
CA LEU A 118 0.39 -12.43 -4.05
C LEU A 118 0.87 -11.35 -5.02
N LEU A 119 -0.03 -10.80 -5.83
CA LEU A 119 0.31 -9.69 -6.74
C LEU A 119 0.59 -8.43 -5.93
N MET A 120 -0.23 -8.14 -4.92
CA MET A 120 0.02 -7.00 -4.03
C MET A 120 1.36 -7.16 -3.31
N ALA A 121 1.68 -8.36 -2.83
CA ALA A 121 2.99 -8.67 -2.26
C ALA A 121 4.12 -8.39 -3.27
N LEU A 122 3.99 -8.87 -4.51
CA LEU A 122 4.99 -8.68 -5.55
C LEU A 122 5.22 -7.19 -5.85
N PHE A 123 4.16 -6.42 -6.14
CA PHE A 123 4.29 -5.01 -6.52
C PHE A 123 4.79 -4.15 -5.37
N VAL A 124 4.27 -4.34 -4.15
CA VAL A 124 4.73 -3.58 -2.99
C VAL A 124 6.18 -3.95 -2.67
N GLY A 125 6.56 -5.23 -2.74
CA GLY A 125 7.95 -5.69 -2.62
C GLY A 125 8.88 -5.03 -3.65
N LEU A 126 8.49 -5.00 -4.92
CA LEU A 126 9.26 -4.32 -5.98
C LEU A 126 9.37 -2.81 -5.75
N GLY A 127 8.31 -2.16 -5.26
CA GLY A 127 8.34 -0.75 -4.90
C GLY A 127 9.38 -0.45 -3.81
N TYR A 128 9.47 -1.30 -2.78
CA TYR A 128 10.47 -1.18 -1.72
C TYR A 128 11.90 -1.41 -2.22
N VAL A 129 12.10 -2.39 -3.11
CA VAL A 129 13.39 -2.61 -3.77
C VAL A 129 13.80 -1.39 -4.59
N LEU A 130 12.87 -0.82 -5.36
CA LEU A 130 13.14 0.36 -6.18
C LEU A 130 13.56 1.56 -5.32
N VAL A 131 12.86 1.80 -4.20
CA VAL A 131 13.27 2.81 -3.21
C VAL A 131 14.70 2.52 -2.73
N ALA A 132 15.00 1.29 -2.30
CA ALA A 132 16.31 0.94 -1.79
C ALA A 132 17.42 1.16 -2.82
N VAL A 133 17.17 0.83 -4.09
CA VAL A 133 18.10 1.08 -5.21
C VAL A 133 18.29 2.58 -5.42
N LEU A 134 17.21 3.36 -5.51
CA LEU A 134 17.28 4.82 -5.71
C LEU A 134 18.05 5.53 -4.59
N PHE A 135 17.85 5.13 -3.34
CA PHE A 135 18.59 5.68 -2.20
C PHE A 135 20.06 5.28 -2.21
N ARG A 136 20.39 4.02 -2.52
CA ARG A 136 21.79 3.56 -2.61
C ARG A 136 22.55 4.25 -3.74
N LEU A 137 21.93 4.39 -4.92
CA LEU A 137 22.48 5.13 -6.05
C LEU A 137 22.77 6.59 -5.67
N ARG A 138 21.81 7.26 -5.02
CA ARG A 138 21.98 8.65 -4.56
C ARG A 138 23.10 8.80 -3.53
N LEU A 139 23.27 7.81 -2.65
CA LEU A 139 24.28 7.83 -1.58
C LEU A 139 25.62 7.19 -1.98
N HIS A 140 25.79 6.79 -3.25
CA HIS A 140 27.00 6.13 -3.76
C HIS A 140 27.42 4.88 -2.94
N GLN A 141 26.44 4.14 -2.44
CA GLN A 141 26.66 2.91 -1.67
C GLN A 141 26.60 1.67 -2.56
N SER A 142 27.31 0.61 -2.18
CA SER A 142 27.28 -0.67 -2.89
C SER A 142 25.89 -1.31 -2.83
N THR A 143 25.47 -1.93 -3.94
CA THR A 143 24.19 -2.63 -4.04
C THR A 143 24.36 -4.08 -3.60
N GLU A 144 24.37 -4.31 -2.29
CA GLU A 144 24.41 -5.66 -1.74
C GLU A 144 23.07 -6.38 -1.94
N LEU A 145 23.10 -7.53 -2.60
CA LEU A 145 21.96 -8.40 -2.86
C LEU A 145 21.18 -8.76 -1.58
N GLY A 146 21.88 -9.00 -0.47
CA GLY A 146 21.26 -9.32 0.82
C GLY A 146 20.34 -8.20 1.32
N GLY A 147 20.78 -6.94 1.22
CA GLY A 147 19.99 -5.78 1.62
C GLY A 147 18.75 -5.57 0.74
N LEU A 148 18.87 -5.80 -0.57
CA LEU A 148 17.72 -5.73 -1.49
C LEU A 148 16.70 -6.83 -1.22
N LYS A 149 17.14 -8.07 -0.94
CA LYS A 149 16.26 -9.19 -0.57
C LYS A 149 15.42 -8.86 0.66
N TRP A 150 16.02 -8.26 1.69
CA TRP A 150 15.29 -7.85 2.89
C TRP A 150 14.25 -6.77 2.61
N GLN A 151 14.57 -5.79 1.77
CA GLN A 151 13.61 -4.74 1.38
C GLN A 151 12.45 -5.31 0.57
N PHE A 152 12.73 -6.27 -0.33
CA PHE A 152 11.69 -7.01 -1.03
C PHE A 152 10.78 -7.75 -0.05
N LEU A 153 11.35 -8.53 0.89
CA LEU A 153 10.58 -9.30 1.86
C LEU A 153 9.72 -8.41 2.76
N ALA A 154 10.25 -7.28 3.23
CA ALA A 154 9.48 -6.33 4.04
C ALA A 154 8.31 -5.72 3.27
N GLY A 155 8.52 -5.32 2.01
CA GLY A 155 7.46 -4.82 1.14
C GLY A 155 6.45 -5.91 0.76
N ALA A 156 6.92 -7.12 0.45
CA ALA A 156 6.08 -8.25 0.09
C ALA A 156 5.22 -8.73 1.26
N LEU A 157 5.76 -8.76 2.47
CA LEU A 157 5.00 -9.05 3.68
C LEU A 157 3.90 -8.00 3.90
N LEU A 158 4.21 -6.71 3.79
CA LEU A 158 3.23 -5.63 3.92
C LEU A 158 2.10 -5.79 2.88
N GLY A 159 2.47 -5.91 1.61
CA GLY A 159 1.53 -6.03 0.51
C GLY A 159 0.71 -7.31 0.58
N GLY A 160 1.33 -8.43 0.97
CA GLY A 160 0.67 -9.73 1.09
C GLY A 160 -0.34 -9.76 2.23
N VAL A 161 0.03 -9.29 3.43
CA VAL A 161 -0.89 -9.22 4.58
C VAL A 161 -2.04 -8.26 4.27
N LEU A 162 -1.74 -7.06 3.76
CA LEU A 162 -2.77 -6.09 3.41
C LEU A 162 -3.72 -6.66 2.35
N GLY A 163 -3.17 -7.23 1.28
CA GLY A 163 -3.93 -7.86 0.21
C GLY A 163 -4.81 -9.01 0.71
N ALA A 164 -4.29 -9.87 1.60
CA ALA A 164 -5.05 -10.99 2.16
C ALA A 164 -6.21 -10.50 3.05
N LEU A 165 -5.98 -9.49 3.89
CA LEU A 165 -7.03 -8.90 4.72
C LEU A 165 -8.10 -8.19 3.88
N ILE A 166 -7.70 -7.50 2.81
CA ILE A 166 -8.63 -6.91 1.83
C ILE A 166 -9.45 -8.00 1.13
N GLU A 167 -8.80 -9.06 0.66
CA GLU A 167 -9.45 -10.18 -0.03
C GLU A 167 -10.45 -10.88 0.91
N MET A 168 -10.08 -11.10 2.17
CA MET A 168 -10.98 -11.63 3.20
C MET A 168 -12.16 -10.70 3.47
N LEU A 169 -11.92 -9.39 3.57
CA LEU A 169 -12.97 -8.40 3.79
C LEU A 169 -13.96 -8.35 2.62
N GLU A 170 -13.47 -8.37 1.38
CA GLU A 170 -14.31 -8.40 0.18
C GLU A 170 -15.05 -9.74 0.01
N TYR A 171 -14.49 -10.84 0.54
CA TYR A 171 -15.17 -12.14 0.55
C TYR A 171 -16.33 -12.16 1.55
N LEU A 172 -16.11 -11.65 2.77
CA LEU A 172 -17.13 -11.58 3.82
C LEU A 172 -18.20 -10.51 3.52
N PHE A 173 -17.80 -9.40 2.91
CA PHE A 173 -18.66 -8.26 2.58
C PHE A 173 -18.44 -7.84 1.13
N PRO A 174 -19.07 -8.54 0.16
CA PRO A 174 -18.88 -8.24 -1.26
C PRO A 174 -19.45 -6.86 -1.60
N PRO A 175 -18.68 -5.98 -2.27
CA PRO A 175 -19.17 -4.68 -2.67
C PRO A 175 -20.21 -4.80 -3.80
N GLU A 176 -21.41 -4.24 -3.60
CA GLU A 176 -22.57 -4.32 -4.51
C GLU A 176 -22.31 -3.91 -5.98
N ARG A 177 -21.22 -3.19 -6.28
CA ARG A 177 -20.79 -2.92 -7.67
C ARG A 177 -20.49 -4.21 -8.47
N TYR A 178 -20.27 -5.33 -7.79
CA TYR A 178 -20.18 -6.65 -8.42
C TYR A 178 -21.49 -7.09 -9.09
N HIS A 179 -22.66 -6.69 -8.58
CA HIS A 179 -23.93 -7.05 -9.21
C HIS A 179 -24.24 -6.22 -10.46
N ARG A 180 -23.96 -4.91 -10.48
CA ARG A 180 -24.24 -4.11 -11.70
C ARG A 180 -23.33 -4.42 -12.89
N GLN A 181 -22.10 -4.87 -12.68
CA GLN A 181 -21.19 -5.22 -13.79
C GLN A 181 -21.35 -6.65 -14.29
N GLN A 182 -22.01 -7.54 -13.55
CA GLN A 182 -22.34 -8.89 -14.03
C GLN A 182 -23.60 -8.94 -14.90
N PHE A 183 -24.47 -7.92 -14.84
CA PHE A 183 -25.73 -7.87 -15.60
C PHE A 183 -25.69 -7.02 -16.88
N ILE A 184 -24.51 -6.52 -17.28
CA ILE A 184 -24.35 -5.81 -18.56
C ILE A 184 -23.26 -6.50 -19.36
N LEU A 185 -23.59 -7.68 -19.87
CA LEU A 185 -23.03 -8.18 -21.13
C LEU A 185 -24.10 -7.93 -22.19
N PRO A 186 -23.90 -7.01 -23.16
CA PRO A 186 -24.65 -7.10 -24.40
C PRO A 186 -24.21 -8.41 -25.09
N GLY A 187 -25.18 -9.24 -25.43
CA GLY A 187 -25.01 -10.30 -26.43
C GLY A 187 -24.80 -9.71 -27.82
#